data_AF-A0A371CPW1-F1
#
_entry.id   AF-A0A371CPW1-F1
#
_cell.length_a   1.000
_cell.length_b   1.000
_cell.length_c   1.000
_cell.angle_alpha   90.00
_cell.angle_beta   90.00
_cell.angle_gamma   90.00
#
_symmetry.space_group_name_H-M   'P 1'
#
loop_
_entity.id
_entity.type
_entity.pdbx_description
1 polymer ?
#
loop_
_entity_poly.entity_id
_entity_poly.type
_entity_poly.pdbx_seq_one_letter_code
_entity_poly.pdbx_strand_id
1 'polypeptide(L)'
;MAFLQGCIDKIESWMAERERSGAAADPRRRTPQRVLKLPKFVEFHMADSAEGCDEIFWEDPLNFTPRRGRNGWIDSWGIYPHDRRGFRKVDGERISQRTAVTGMIYCDDEQLPLPEIQFIDALITKKVSQLKQVDLGDLPQRDFTLYISLPFIEAPYDPRADRYWRRVKVSGGLPLFVLADKIITPLWGWVRNLHAHAFHDFKDGAVFGPKGCNAVDMEHLDKSGYKYIPEEEYCIAHILRTPGDVMGYHYDFGDNWFVDIKLEEIASKDESNGAVAVLDGAGGILPDGELIGTFAWADRLRQAARSPTAKRKAVSTLFEATNLTQAGKRPPANPDAFDLDAFDLEGTRRAVRDALDSKASLPYASKKFVSPIGAPTHESMLSDEAVKLRLGMSLKDMKKGTALAQVPVSDRTFLEEGVSVGRKDNPGNTACANCGSPSDLKACAACGQRYYCSKACQKAHWKDRHKTECDRSARRK
;
A
#
# COMPACT_ATOMS: atom_id res chain seq x y z
N MET A 1 -1.10 13.94 29.05
CA MET A 1 -0.72 13.76 30.47
C MET A 1 -1.71 12.83 31.18
N ALA A 2 -2.98 13.21 31.41
CA ALA A 2 -3.95 12.37 32.12
C ALA A 2 -4.21 10.99 31.46
N PHE A 3 -4.30 10.93 30.13
CA PHE A 3 -4.49 9.66 29.41
C PHE A 3 -3.33 8.68 29.61
N LEU A 4 -2.08 9.16 29.49
CA LEU A 4 -0.89 8.34 29.68
C LEU A 4 -0.76 7.88 31.14
N GLN A 5 -1.06 8.76 32.10
CA GLN A 5 -1.10 8.38 33.52
C GLN A 5 -2.11 7.25 33.75
N GLY A 6 -3.31 7.36 33.18
CA GLY A 6 -4.31 6.29 33.29
C GLY A 6 -3.86 4.95 32.68
N CYS A 7 -3.00 4.96 31.66
CA CYS A 7 -2.40 3.73 31.12
C CYS A 7 -1.37 3.13 32.08
N ILE A 8 -0.55 3.97 32.73
CA ILE A 8 0.43 3.55 33.75
C ILE A 8 -0.30 2.92 34.95
N ASP A 9 -1.34 3.60 35.45
CA ASP A 9 -2.12 3.13 36.60
C ASP A 9 -2.74 1.74 36.33
N LYS A 10 -3.14 1.46 35.09
CA LYS A 10 -3.63 0.13 34.67
C LYS A 10 -2.54 -0.94 34.76
N ILE A 11 -1.33 -0.64 34.28
CA ILE A 11 -0.19 -1.56 34.33
C ILE A 11 0.18 -1.87 35.78
N GLU A 12 0.31 -0.84 36.62
CA GLU A 12 0.65 -0.99 38.05
C GLU A 12 -0.42 -1.78 38.80
N SER A 13 -1.70 -1.51 38.54
CA SER A 13 -2.82 -2.22 39.15
C SER A 13 -2.83 -3.71 38.79
N TRP A 14 -2.58 -4.01 37.51
CA TRP A 14 -2.44 -5.38 37.01
C TRP A 14 -1.28 -6.12 37.68
N MET A 15 -0.10 -5.50 37.75
CA MET A 15 1.08 -6.09 38.40
C MET A 15 0.83 -6.36 39.88
N ALA A 16 0.23 -5.40 40.59
CA ALA A 16 -0.11 -5.57 42.00
C ALA A 16 -1.15 -6.69 42.23
N GLU A 17 -2.09 -6.91 41.30
CA GLU A 17 -3.02 -8.05 41.35
C GLU A 17 -2.30 -9.39 41.17
N ARG A 18 -1.35 -9.48 40.24
CA ARG A 18 -0.56 -10.69 40.01
C ARG A 18 0.31 -11.05 41.23
N GLU A 19 0.90 -10.05 41.86
CA GLU A 19 1.70 -10.23 43.08
C GLU A 19 0.83 -10.74 44.23
N ARG A 20 -0.32 -10.10 44.49
CA ARG A 20 -1.24 -10.52 45.57
C ARG A 20 -1.79 -11.93 45.39
N SER A 21 -2.01 -12.35 44.15
CA SER A 21 -2.57 -13.68 43.85
C SER A 21 -1.53 -14.81 43.88
N GLY A 22 -0.25 -14.51 44.09
CA GLY A 22 0.83 -15.49 43.95
C GLY A 22 0.96 -16.04 42.52
N ALA A 23 0.27 -15.40 41.57
CA ALA A 23 0.08 -15.87 40.22
C ALA A 23 1.15 -15.34 39.26
N ALA A 24 2.33 -14.94 39.78
CA ALA A 24 3.46 -14.49 38.96
C ALA A 24 3.75 -15.49 37.81
N ALA A 25 3.60 -16.79 38.08
CA ALA A 25 3.76 -17.87 37.12
C ALA A 25 2.49 -18.29 36.34
N ASP A 26 1.31 -17.70 36.60
CA ASP A 26 0.07 -18.04 35.87
C ASP A 26 -0.03 -17.25 34.55
N PRO A 27 0.12 -17.90 33.39
CA PRO A 27 0.05 -17.23 32.09
C PRO A 27 -1.38 -16.81 31.68
N ARG A 28 -2.42 -17.21 32.41
CA ARG A 28 -3.81 -16.87 32.05
C ARG A 28 -4.08 -15.36 32.19
N ARG A 29 -4.99 -14.83 31.36
CA ARG A 29 -5.57 -13.48 31.52
C ARG A 29 -7.06 -13.47 31.23
N ARG A 30 -7.72 -12.36 31.55
CA ARG A 30 -9.11 -12.13 31.18
C ARG A 30 -9.19 -11.63 29.75
N THR A 31 -9.97 -12.34 28.94
CA THR A 31 -10.27 -11.92 27.56
C THR A 31 -11.27 -10.76 27.55
N PRO A 32 -11.54 -10.11 26.39
CA PRO A 32 -12.62 -9.12 26.28
C PRO A 32 -13.99 -9.58 26.80
N GLN A 33 -14.32 -10.88 26.73
CA GLN A 33 -15.53 -11.43 27.36
C GLN A 33 -15.40 -11.73 28.86
N ARG A 34 -14.34 -11.24 29.53
CA ARG A 34 -14.04 -11.39 30.96
C ARG A 34 -13.80 -12.83 31.42
N VAL A 35 -13.58 -13.74 30.49
CA VAL A 35 -13.25 -15.15 30.77
C VAL A 35 -11.75 -15.27 31.02
N LEU A 36 -11.35 -15.96 32.08
CA LEU A 36 -9.94 -16.26 32.35
C LEU A 36 -9.48 -17.41 31.44
N LYS A 37 -8.60 -17.14 30.47
CA LYS A 37 -8.10 -18.12 29.49
C LYS A 37 -6.58 -18.14 29.42
N LEU A 38 -6.03 -19.30 29.06
CA LEU A 38 -4.66 -19.45 28.59
C LEU A 38 -4.64 -19.16 27.07
N PRO A 39 -3.77 -18.29 26.54
CA PRO A 39 -3.62 -18.14 25.11
C PRO A 39 -3.10 -19.45 24.49
N LYS A 40 -3.62 -19.83 23.32
CA LYS A 40 -3.22 -21.09 22.67
C LYS A 40 -1.87 -21.03 21.96
N PHE A 41 -1.43 -19.84 21.59
CA PHE A 41 -0.23 -19.66 20.77
C PHE A 41 0.62 -18.47 21.24
N VAL A 42 0.00 -17.30 21.40
CA VAL A 42 0.73 -16.07 21.72
C VAL A 42 1.20 -16.05 23.18
N GLU A 43 2.36 -15.45 23.41
CA GLU A 43 2.87 -15.16 24.75
C GLU A 43 2.68 -13.67 25.05
N PHE A 44 2.08 -13.37 26.21
CA PHE A 44 1.94 -12.01 26.71
C PHE A 44 3.09 -11.67 27.64
N HIS A 45 3.63 -10.45 27.52
CA HIS A 45 4.53 -9.92 28.53
C HIS A 45 3.86 -9.93 29.92
N MET A 46 4.65 -10.07 30.99
CA MET A 46 4.11 -10.20 32.36
C MET A 46 3.23 -9.01 32.76
N ALA A 47 3.64 -7.80 32.36
CA ALA A 47 2.93 -6.54 32.59
C ALA A 47 1.72 -6.33 31.67
N ASP A 48 1.54 -7.17 30.63
CA ASP A 48 0.41 -7.07 29.72
C ASP A 48 -0.79 -7.83 30.29
N SER A 49 -1.84 -7.09 30.66
CA SER A 49 -3.12 -7.65 31.14
C SER A 49 -3.95 -8.26 30.01
N ALA A 50 -3.57 -8.02 28.75
CA ALA A 50 -4.30 -8.31 27.53
C ALA A 50 -5.63 -7.56 27.38
N GLU A 51 -5.86 -6.52 28.20
CA GLU A 51 -7.02 -5.65 28.05
C GLU A 51 -7.03 -4.99 26.67
N GLY A 52 -8.17 -5.05 25.99
CA GLY A 52 -8.34 -4.51 24.64
C GLY A 52 -7.81 -5.40 23.51
N CYS A 53 -7.15 -6.53 23.81
CA CYS A 53 -6.70 -7.49 22.79
C CYS A 53 -7.88 -8.31 22.25
N ASP A 54 -8.08 -8.33 20.93
CA ASP A 54 -9.19 -9.03 20.27
C ASP A 54 -9.17 -10.55 20.55
N GLU A 55 -10.35 -11.17 20.71
CA GLU A 55 -10.48 -12.60 21.06
C GLU A 55 -9.75 -13.55 20.09
N ILE A 56 -9.58 -13.13 18.83
CA ILE A 56 -8.94 -13.96 17.81
C ILE A 56 -7.47 -14.28 18.15
N PHE A 57 -6.80 -13.38 18.85
CA PHE A 57 -5.40 -13.55 19.27
C PHE A 57 -5.24 -14.53 20.45
N TRP A 58 -6.36 -15.00 21.04
CA TRP A 58 -6.36 -16.07 22.04
C TRP A 58 -6.41 -17.45 21.41
N GLU A 59 -6.68 -17.54 20.11
CA GLU A 59 -6.79 -18.78 19.37
C GLU A 59 -5.43 -19.27 18.84
N ASP A 60 -5.44 -20.41 18.15
CA ASP A 60 -4.28 -20.93 17.44
C ASP A 60 -4.33 -20.41 15.99
N PRO A 61 -3.33 -19.65 15.51
CA PRO A 61 -3.31 -19.08 14.16
C PRO A 61 -3.34 -20.15 13.06
N LEU A 62 -2.98 -21.39 13.35
CA LEU A 62 -3.05 -22.46 12.35
C LEU A 62 -4.47 -22.95 12.09
N ASN A 63 -5.38 -22.76 13.06
CA ASN A 63 -6.72 -23.37 13.08
C ASN A 63 -7.88 -22.40 13.38
N PHE A 64 -7.60 -21.10 13.54
CA PHE A 64 -8.63 -20.09 13.80
C PHE A 64 -9.60 -19.92 12.62
N THR A 65 -10.77 -19.36 12.90
CA THR A 65 -11.73 -19.00 11.84
C THR A 65 -11.57 -17.52 11.47
N PRO A 66 -11.09 -17.20 10.27
CA PRO A 66 -10.95 -15.81 9.84
C PRO A 66 -12.31 -15.13 9.73
N ARG A 67 -12.39 -13.89 10.20
CA ARG A 67 -13.58 -13.04 10.09
C ARG A 67 -13.76 -12.64 8.63
N ARG A 68 -15.02 -12.64 8.18
CA ARG A 68 -15.40 -12.29 6.80
C ARG A 68 -16.09 -10.92 6.79
N GLY A 69 -15.70 -10.09 5.84
CA GLY A 69 -16.27 -8.76 5.60
C GLY A 69 -17.28 -8.77 4.45
N ARG A 70 -17.28 -7.67 3.69
CA ARG A 70 -18.11 -7.49 2.48
C ARG A 70 -17.93 -8.66 1.50
N ASN A 71 -19.02 -9.10 0.89
CA ASN A 71 -19.06 -10.20 -0.09
C ASN A 71 -18.53 -11.55 0.43
N GLY A 72 -18.41 -11.72 1.76
CA GLY A 72 -17.83 -12.92 2.36
C GLY A 72 -16.30 -13.01 2.20
N TRP A 73 -15.66 -11.95 1.72
CA TRP A 73 -14.21 -11.87 1.57
C TRP A 73 -13.51 -11.76 2.91
N ILE A 74 -12.25 -12.20 2.96
CA ILE A 74 -11.39 -12.07 4.12
C ILE A 74 -10.33 -11.01 3.78
N ASP A 75 -10.31 -9.91 4.50
CA ASP A 75 -9.26 -8.88 4.41
C ASP A 75 -8.34 -8.95 5.63
N SER A 76 -7.17 -8.33 5.55
CA SER A 76 -6.24 -8.18 6.69
C SER A 76 -6.14 -9.40 7.63
N TRP A 77 -5.82 -10.57 7.08
CA TRP A 77 -5.71 -11.85 7.79
C TRP A 77 -7.00 -12.37 8.46
N GLY A 78 -8.13 -11.69 8.28
CA GLY A 78 -9.40 -12.00 8.93
C GLY A 78 -9.44 -11.64 10.41
N ILE A 79 -8.58 -10.73 10.88
CA ILE A 79 -8.43 -10.42 12.31
C ILE A 79 -9.39 -9.34 12.80
N TYR A 80 -9.84 -8.43 11.93
CA TYR A 80 -10.68 -7.31 12.35
C TYR A 80 -12.17 -7.67 12.38
N PRO A 81 -12.93 -7.15 13.36
CA PRO A 81 -14.36 -7.34 13.42
C PRO A 81 -15.04 -6.55 12.30
N HIS A 82 -16.10 -7.13 11.74
CA HIS A 82 -16.97 -6.48 10.76
C HIS A 82 -18.39 -6.38 11.30
N ASP A 83 -19.11 -5.34 10.89
CA ASP A 83 -20.54 -5.19 11.14
C ASP A 83 -21.37 -6.12 10.23
N ARG A 84 -22.70 -6.11 10.42
CA ARG A 84 -23.61 -6.96 9.63
C ARG A 84 -23.62 -6.63 8.12
N ARG A 85 -23.10 -5.48 7.73
CA ARG A 85 -23.01 -5.01 6.35
C ARG A 85 -21.63 -5.29 5.75
N GLY A 86 -20.72 -5.90 6.52
CA GLY A 86 -19.37 -6.23 6.09
C GLY A 86 -18.39 -5.05 6.16
N PHE A 87 -18.72 -3.97 6.86
CA PHE A 87 -17.78 -2.87 7.13
C PHE A 87 -16.99 -3.13 8.40
N ARG A 88 -15.73 -2.72 8.43
CA ARG A 88 -14.89 -2.88 9.62
C ARG A 88 -15.48 -2.11 10.80
N LYS A 89 -15.65 -2.79 11.93
CA LYS A 89 -16.10 -2.18 13.18
C LYS A 89 -14.90 -1.59 13.90
N VAL A 90 -14.85 -0.28 14.01
CA VAL A 90 -13.75 0.44 14.68
C VAL A 90 -14.20 0.91 16.06
N ASP A 91 -13.47 0.48 17.08
CA ASP A 91 -13.58 0.98 18.45
C ASP A 91 -12.31 1.78 18.76
N GLY A 92 -12.33 3.06 18.39
CA GLY A 92 -11.15 3.92 18.42
C GLY A 92 -10.59 4.12 19.82
N GLU A 93 -11.45 4.16 20.84
CA GLU A 93 -11.02 4.30 22.23
C GLU A 93 -10.31 3.05 22.71
N ARG A 94 -10.90 1.86 22.49
CA ARG A 94 -10.25 0.58 22.83
C ARG A 94 -8.90 0.42 22.13
N ILE A 95 -8.85 0.72 20.82
CA ILE A 95 -7.62 0.60 20.01
C ILE A 95 -6.56 1.56 20.55
N SER A 96 -6.90 2.84 20.75
CA SER A 96 -5.97 3.84 21.28
C SER A 96 -5.42 3.48 22.66
N GLN A 97 -6.28 2.98 23.56
CA GLN A 97 -5.86 2.50 24.88
C GLN A 97 -4.92 1.29 24.78
N ARG A 98 -5.26 0.28 23.95
CA ARG A 98 -4.41 -0.90 23.74
C ARG A 98 -3.05 -0.49 23.22
N THR A 99 -3.00 0.31 22.14
CA THR A 99 -1.77 0.79 21.52
C THR A 99 -0.89 1.56 22.51
N ALA A 100 -1.48 2.44 23.34
CA ALA A 100 -0.73 3.19 24.34
C ALA A 100 -0.11 2.30 25.42
N VAL A 101 -0.89 1.35 25.96
CA VAL A 101 -0.42 0.41 26.99
C VAL A 101 0.67 -0.51 26.43
N THR A 102 0.45 -1.11 25.25
CA THR A 102 1.47 -1.97 24.64
C THR A 102 2.71 -1.21 24.24
N GLY A 103 2.56 0.04 23.80
CA GLY A 103 3.68 0.91 23.48
C GLY A 103 4.58 1.16 24.68
N MET A 104 4.07 1.17 25.91
CA MET A 104 4.88 1.30 27.14
C MET A 104 5.53 -0.02 27.57
N ILE A 105 4.89 -1.14 27.29
CA ILE A 105 5.34 -2.46 27.76
C ILE A 105 6.39 -3.06 26.81
N TYR A 106 6.16 -2.96 25.51
CA TYR A 106 6.92 -3.67 24.49
C TYR A 106 7.92 -2.76 23.74
N CYS A 107 8.03 -1.45 24.07
CA CYS A 107 8.97 -0.57 23.38
C CYS A 107 10.44 -0.92 23.63
N ASP A 108 10.76 -1.43 24.82
CA ASP A 108 12.13 -1.66 25.28
C ASP A 108 12.53 -3.16 25.27
N ASP A 109 11.57 -4.05 25.04
CA ASP A 109 11.78 -5.50 25.03
C ASP A 109 11.82 -6.04 23.60
N GLU A 110 12.99 -5.99 22.99
CA GLU A 110 13.21 -6.55 21.64
C GLU A 110 13.08 -8.08 21.58
N GLN A 111 13.02 -8.78 22.72
CA GLN A 111 13.00 -10.24 22.76
C GLN A 111 11.60 -10.82 22.63
N LEU A 112 10.55 -10.08 23.03
CA LEU A 112 9.17 -10.54 22.97
C LEU A 112 8.31 -9.61 22.09
N PRO A 113 7.98 -9.98 20.85
CA PRO A 113 7.08 -9.22 20.00
C PRO A 113 5.66 -9.12 20.59
N LEU A 114 4.88 -8.16 20.12
CA LEU A 114 3.45 -8.07 20.45
C LEU A 114 2.72 -9.40 20.19
N PRO A 115 1.76 -9.80 21.02
CA PRO A 115 0.93 -10.99 20.80
C PRO A 115 0.32 -11.02 19.39
N GLU A 116 -0.18 -9.88 18.94
CA GLU A 116 -0.75 -9.72 17.60
C GLU A 116 0.29 -10.00 16.50
N ILE A 117 1.53 -9.55 16.68
CA ILE A 117 2.65 -9.79 15.75
C ILE A 117 3.04 -11.27 15.72
N GLN A 118 3.14 -11.92 16.88
CA GLN A 118 3.44 -13.36 16.97
C GLN A 118 2.40 -14.18 16.18
N PHE A 119 1.11 -13.86 16.36
CA PHE A 119 0.01 -14.51 15.64
C PHE A 119 0.13 -14.32 14.13
N ILE A 120 0.39 -13.09 13.67
CA ILE A 120 0.54 -12.79 12.24
C ILE A 120 1.78 -13.46 11.65
N ASP A 121 2.90 -13.56 12.38
CA ASP A 121 4.09 -14.25 11.90
C ASP A 121 3.87 -15.75 11.66
N ALA A 122 3.01 -16.39 12.47
CA ALA A 122 2.57 -17.76 12.23
C ALA A 122 1.72 -17.87 10.95
N LEU A 123 0.82 -16.90 10.70
CA LEU A 123 0.02 -16.85 9.47
C LEU A 123 0.88 -16.63 8.23
N ILE A 124 1.83 -15.71 8.29
CA ILE A 124 2.81 -15.46 7.23
C ILE A 124 3.59 -16.73 6.94
N THR A 125 4.12 -17.40 7.97
CA THR A 125 4.89 -18.64 7.82
C THR A 125 4.06 -19.73 7.13
N LYS A 126 2.81 -19.91 7.55
CA LYS A 126 1.85 -20.84 6.93
C LYS A 126 1.60 -20.49 5.46
N LYS A 127 1.25 -19.24 5.15
CA LYS A 127 0.94 -18.80 3.79
C LYS A 127 2.15 -18.89 2.86
N VAL A 128 3.33 -18.45 3.31
CA VAL A 128 4.57 -18.56 2.53
C VAL A 128 4.90 -20.02 2.22
N SER A 129 4.70 -20.93 3.18
CA SER A 129 4.90 -22.37 2.95
C SER A 129 3.93 -22.92 1.91
N GLN A 130 2.67 -22.48 1.92
CA GLN A 130 1.68 -22.84 0.90
C GLN A 130 2.05 -22.26 -0.47
N LEU A 131 2.47 -21.00 -0.55
CA LEU A 131 2.84 -20.34 -1.79
C LEU A 131 4.04 -21.00 -2.48
N LYS A 132 5.01 -21.52 -1.72
CA LYS A 132 6.13 -22.31 -2.27
C LYS A 132 5.71 -23.59 -2.99
N GLN A 133 4.53 -24.11 -2.67
CA GLN A 133 3.98 -25.34 -3.26
C GLN A 133 3.02 -25.06 -4.42
N VAL A 134 2.72 -23.78 -4.70
CA VAL A 134 1.79 -23.42 -5.77
C VAL A 134 2.46 -23.65 -7.12
N ASP A 135 1.86 -24.51 -7.93
CA ASP A 135 2.13 -24.59 -9.36
C ASP A 135 1.23 -23.59 -10.11
N LEU A 136 1.86 -22.64 -10.80
CA LEU A 136 1.16 -21.62 -11.59
C LEU A 136 0.93 -22.05 -13.05
N GLY A 137 1.53 -23.18 -13.48
CA GLY A 137 1.49 -23.62 -14.87
C GLY A 137 1.94 -22.52 -15.83
N ASP A 138 1.12 -22.25 -16.84
CA ASP A 138 1.38 -21.22 -17.86
C ASP A 138 0.74 -19.85 -17.55
N LEU A 139 0.00 -19.71 -16.43
CA LEU A 139 -0.67 -18.46 -16.05
C LEU A 139 0.27 -17.23 -16.08
N PRO A 140 1.54 -17.32 -15.62
CA PRO A 140 2.44 -16.18 -15.67
C PRO A 140 2.75 -15.68 -17.09
N GLN A 141 2.53 -16.51 -18.12
CA GLN A 141 2.79 -16.19 -19.52
C GLN A 141 1.53 -15.68 -20.24
N ARG A 142 0.37 -15.71 -19.57
CA ARG A 142 -0.92 -15.37 -20.18
C ARG A 142 -1.34 -13.94 -19.85
N ASP A 143 -2.04 -13.31 -20.79
CA ASP A 143 -2.62 -11.99 -20.59
C ASP A 143 -3.92 -12.10 -19.79
N PHE A 144 -4.00 -11.32 -18.73
CA PHE A 144 -5.16 -11.16 -17.86
C PHE A 144 -5.86 -9.85 -18.20
N THR A 145 -7.18 -9.89 -18.34
CA THR A 145 -8.02 -8.69 -18.32
C THR A 145 -8.49 -8.48 -16.88
N LEU A 146 -8.05 -7.37 -16.29
CA LEU A 146 -8.42 -6.97 -14.93
C LEU A 146 -9.43 -5.83 -14.98
N TYR A 147 -10.45 -5.95 -14.15
CA TYR A 147 -11.38 -4.88 -13.82
C TYR A 147 -11.06 -4.36 -12.42
N ILE A 148 -10.66 -3.10 -12.33
CA ILE A 148 -10.13 -2.47 -11.13
C ILE A 148 -11.10 -1.35 -10.74
N SER A 149 -11.78 -1.46 -9.60
CA SER A 149 -12.79 -0.48 -9.17
C SER A 149 -12.57 0.01 -7.75
N LEU A 150 -13.06 1.21 -7.44
CA LEU A 150 -13.11 1.70 -6.07
C LEU A 150 -14.46 1.34 -5.44
N PRO A 151 -14.50 0.33 -4.55
CA PRO A 151 -15.70 0.06 -3.79
C PRO A 151 -16.10 1.27 -2.92
N PHE A 152 -17.38 1.32 -2.54
CA PHE A 152 -17.94 2.32 -1.62
C PHE A 152 -18.07 3.74 -2.15
N ILE A 153 -17.67 4.01 -3.39
CA ILE A 153 -18.00 5.27 -4.07
C ILE A 153 -19.21 5.02 -4.98
N GLU A 154 -20.40 5.43 -4.53
CA GLU A 154 -21.63 5.07 -5.23
C GLU A 154 -21.78 5.80 -6.56
N ALA A 155 -22.16 5.07 -7.61
CA ALA A 155 -22.54 5.66 -8.88
C ALA A 155 -23.86 6.43 -8.73
N PRO A 156 -23.97 7.64 -9.32
CA PRO A 156 -25.12 8.52 -9.08
C PRO A 156 -26.44 8.00 -9.66
N TYR A 157 -26.40 7.17 -10.71
CA TYR A 157 -27.58 6.79 -11.49
C TYR A 157 -27.86 5.28 -11.51
N ASP A 158 -26.88 4.45 -11.18
CA ASP A 158 -27.05 2.99 -11.12
C ASP A 158 -26.32 2.42 -9.89
N PRO A 159 -27.05 2.00 -8.85
CA PRO A 159 -26.44 1.45 -7.63
C PRO A 159 -25.74 0.10 -7.85
N ARG A 160 -25.86 -0.51 -9.04
CA ARG A 160 -25.17 -1.75 -9.41
C ARG A 160 -23.87 -1.50 -10.18
N ALA A 161 -23.63 -0.28 -10.62
CA ALA A 161 -22.42 0.09 -11.34
C ALA A 161 -21.36 0.67 -10.41
N ASP A 162 -20.09 0.40 -10.71
CA ASP A 162 -19.00 1.12 -10.07
C ASP A 162 -18.87 2.52 -10.68
N ARG A 163 -18.71 3.55 -9.84
CA ARG A 163 -18.51 4.92 -10.30
C ARG A 163 -17.11 5.15 -10.87
N TYR A 164 -16.12 4.59 -10.19
CA TYR A 164 -14.71 4.69 -10.54
C TYR A 164 -14.18 3.28 -10.85
N TRP A 165 -13.85 3.04 -12.12
CA TRP A 165 -13.25 1.79 -12.56
C TRP A 165 -12.31 1.96 -13.74
N ARG A 166 -11.39 1.01 -13.90
CA ARG A 166 -10.45 0.89 -15.02
C ARG A 166 -10.43 -0.55 -15.48
N ARG A 167 -10.40 -0.78 -16.78
CA ARG A 167 -10.14 -2.09 -17.37
C ARG A 167 -8.74 -2.11 -17.98
N VAL A 168 -7.91 -3.05 -17.55
CA VAL A 168 -6.52 -3.15 -18.00
C VAL A 168 -6.19 -4.56 -18.43
N LYS A 169 -5.38 -4.68 -19.47
CA LYS A 169 -4.72 -5.93 -19.86
C LYS A 169 -3.30 -5.92 -19.29
N VAL A 170 -2.89 -7.00 -18.62
CA VAL A 170 -1.54 -7.18 -18.07
C VAL A 170 -1.14 -8.65 -18.16
N SER A 171 0.14 -8.98 -18.05
CA SER A 171 0.58 -10.37 -17.88
C SER A 171 0.19 -10.90 -16.49
N GLY A 172 -0.29 -12.14 -16.37
CA GLY A 172 -0.46 -12.82 -15.09
C GLY A 172 0.86 -12.97 -14.31
N GLY A 173 2.01 -12.90 -15.00
CA GLY A 173 3.34 -12.92 -14.42
C GLY A 173 3.86 -11.57 -13.97
N LEU A 174 3.07 -10.49 -14.07
CA LEU A 174 3.49 -9.16 -13.63
C LEU A 174 3.74 -9.17 -12.11
N PRO A 175 4.92 -8.76 -11.62
CA PRO A 175 5.20 -8.69 -10.19
C PRO A 175 4.22 -7.75 -9.48
N LEU A 176 3.82 -8.09 -8.25
CA LEU A 176 2.86 -7.28 -7.47
C LEU A 176 3.40 -5.86 -7.23
N PHE A 177 4.68 -5.72 -6.94
CA PHE A 177 5.36 -4.42 -6.84
C PHE A 177 5.20 -3.57 -8.10
N VAL A 178 5.34 -4.18 -9.30
CA VAL A 178 5.19 -3.47 -10.57
C VAL A 178 3.74 -3.10 -10.82
N LEU A 179 2.79 -3.99 -10.45
CA LEU A 179 1.36 -3.69 -10.53
C LEU A 179 1.01 -2.46 -9.68
N ALA A 180 1.49 -2.37 -8.44
CA ALA A 180 1.25 -1.22 -7.56
C ALA A 180 1.93 0.06 -8.09
N ASP A 181 3.25 0.01 -8.31
CA ASP A 181 4.09 1.17 -8.62
C ASP A 181 3.88 1.71 -10.05
N LYS A 182 3.64 0.83 -11.03
CA LYS A 182 3.65 1.21 -12.44
C LYS A 182 2.29 1.21 -13.11
N ILE A 183 1.30 0.55 -12.51
CA ILE A 183 -0.03 0.40 -13.09
C ILE A 183 -1.09 1.07 -12.21
N ILE A 184 -1.33 0.59 -10.99
CA ILE A 184 -2.46 1.04 -10.16
C ILE A 184 -2.31 2.52 -9.79
N THR A 185 -1.14 2.95 -9.33
CA THR A 185 -0.92 4.36 -8.97
C THR A 185 -1.19 5.32 -10.14
N PRO A 186 -0.61 5.15 -11.36
CA PRO A 186 -0.94 6.01 -12.49
C PRO A 186 -2.36 5.83 -13.06
N LEU A 187 -3.03 4.70 -12.83
CA LEU A 187 -4.45 4.52 -13.23
C LEU A 187 -5.38 5.52 -12.54
N TRP A 188 -5.06 5.87 -11.29
CA TRP A 188 -5.83 6.80 -10.46
C TRP A 188 -5.22 8.20 -10.38
N GLY A 189 -4.05 8.38 -10.98
CA GLY A 189 -3.29 9.63 -10.91
C GLY A 189 -2.63 9.86 -9.55
N TRP A 190 -2.47 8.80 -8.75
CA TRP A 190 -1.75 8.87 -7.47
C TRP A 190 -0.24 8.98 -7.68
N VAL A 191 0.44 9.60 -6.71
CA VAL A 191 1.86 9.84 -6.70
C VAL A 191 2.59 8.58 -6.25
N ARG A 192 3.41 8.06 -7.16
CA ARG A 192 4.26 6.90 -6.90
C ARG A 192 5.19 7.16 -5.72
N ASN A 193 5.38 6.13 -4.89
CA ASN A 193 6.26 6.13 -3.72
C ASN A 193 5.85 7.07 -2.58
N LEU A 194 4.66 7.68 -2.61
CA LEU A 194 4.20 8.60 -1.56
C LEU A 194 3.67 7.87 -0.33
N HIS A 195 2.76 6.93 -0.54
CA HIS A 195 2.05 6.22 0.53
C HIS A 195 2.41 4.73 0.56
N ALA A 196 2.14 4.10 1.69
CA ALA A 196 2.17 2.64 1.81
C ALA A 196 1.02 2.00 1.03
N HIS A 197 1.19 0.73 0.69
CA HIS A 197 0.13 -0.08 0.11
C HIS A 197 0.22 -1.54 0.54
N ALA A 198 -0.88 -2.27 0.36
CA ALA A 198 -0.92 -3.71 0.48
C ALA A 198 -1.94 -4.35 -0.47
N PHE A 199 -1.62 -5.54 -0.97
CA PHE A 199 -2.58 -6.44 -1.62
C PHE A 199 -3.18 -7.41 -0.59
N HIS A 200 -4.46 -7.72 -0.77
CA HIS A 200 -5.20 -8.68 0.05
C HIS A 200 -5.68 -9.86 -0.81
N ASP A 201 -5.23 -11.07 -0.51
CA ASP A 201 -5.83 -12.29 -1.06
C ASP A 201 -7.16 -12.56 -0.34
N PHE A 202 -8.28 -12.18 -0.95
CA PHE A 202 -9.59 -12.27 -0.33
C PHE A 202 -10.06 -13.70 -0.02
N LYS A 203 -9.35 -14.73 -0.51
CA LYS A 203 -9.64 -16.14 -0.22
C LYS A 203 -9.28 -16.54 1.20
N ASP A 204 -8.20 -16.00 1.76
CA ASP A 204 -7.70 -16.34 3.09
C ASP A 204 -7.21 -15.16 3.93
N GLY A 205 -7.29 -13.94 3.40
CA GLY A 205 -6.91 -12.71 4.09
C GLY A 205 -5.42 -12.38 4.00
N ALA A 206 -4.60 -13.18 3.33
CA ALA A 206 -3.17 -12.92 3.29
C ALA A 206 -2.85 -11.53 2.74
N VAL A 207 -1.91 -10.84 3.40
CA VAL A 207 -1.52 -9.47 3.07
C VAL A 207 -0.12 -9.48 2.46
N PHE A 208 0.05 -8.77 1.34
CA PHE A 208 1.32 -8.61 0.65
C PHE A 208 1.65 -7.12 0.54
N GLY A 209 2.90 -6.72 0.75
CA GLY A 209 3.29 -5.32 0.69
C GLY A 209 4.79 -5.12 0.42
N PRO A 210 5.20 -3.87 0.17
CA PRO A 210 6.54 -3.54 -0.29
C PRO A 210 7.59 -3.71 0.83
N LYS A 211 8.65 -4.47 0.57
CA LYS A 211 9.68 -4.77 1.56
C LYS A 211 10.41 -3.50 2.01
N GLY A 212 10.40 -3.29 3.32
CA GLY A 212 11.12 -2.20 3.96
C GLY A 212 10.51 -0.83 3.71
N CYS A 213 9.22 -0.76 3.37
CA CYS A 213 8.49 0.50 3.21
C CYS A 213 8.63 1.41 4.44
N ASN A 214 8.96 2.68 4.22
CA ASN A 214 9.05 3.70 5.26
C ASN A 214 8.23 4.96 4.93
N ALA A 215 7.14 4.79 4.17
CA ALA A 215 6.13 5.84 4.00
C ALA A 215 5.56 6.23 5.37
N VAL A 216 5.11 7.49 5.52
CA VAL A 216 4.71 8.05 6.82
C VAL A 216 3.54 7.27 7.43
N ASP A 217 2.59 6.90 6.58
CA ASP A 217 1.38 6.15 6.91
C ASP A 217 1.64 4.69 7.33
N MET A 218 2.87 4.18 7.23
CA MET A 218 3.24 2.87 7.81
C MET A 218 3.00 2.78 9.32
N GLU A 219 2.89 3.91 10.02
CA GLU A 219 2.46 3.95 11.44
C GLU A 219 1.06 3.36 11.66
N HIS A 220 0.25 3.26 10.59
CA HIS A 220 -1.08 2.67 10.59
C HIS A 220 -1.10 1.20 10.16
N LEU A 221 0.05 0.55 9.98
CA LEU A 221 0.12 -0.87 9.59
C LEU A 221 -0.62 -1.79 10.57
N ASP A 222 -0.63 -1.44 11.86
CA ASP A 222 -1.39 -2.12 12.93
C ASP A 222 -2.91 -2.13 12.68
N LYS A 223 -3.41 -1.23 11.83
CA LYS A 223 -4.80 -1.15 11.38
C LYS A 223 -4.98 -1.80 10.01
N SER A 224 -3.93 -2.03 9.23
CA SER A 224 -4.01 -2.64 7.89
C SER A 224 -3.72 -4.14 7.87
N GLY A 225 -3.17 -4.70 8.95
CA GLY A 225 -2.92 -6.14 9.09
C GLY A 225 -1.70 -6.52 9.94
N TYR A 226 -1.11 -5.57 10.67
CA TYR A 226 0.11 -5.68 11.50
C TYR A 226 1.40 -5.99 10.74
N LYS A 227 1.40 -6.96 9.83
CA LYS A 227 2.52 -7.30 8.93
C LYS A 227 1.98 -7.82 7.61
N TYR A 228 2.86 -7.83 6.62
CA TYR A 228 2.60 -8.38 5.29
C TYR A 228 3.78 -9.23 4.80
N ILE A 229 3.47 -10.09 3.84
CA ILE A 229 4.45 -10.86 3.07
C ILE A 229 5.13 -9.89 2.07
N PRO A 230 6.46 -9.91 1.92
CA PRO A 230 7.15 -9.13 0.88
C PRO A 230 6.59 -9.43 -0.51
N GLU A 231 6.05 -8.42 -1.18
CA GLU A 231 5.36 -8.58 -2.47
C GLU A 231 6.31 -8.82 -3.65
N GLU A 232 7.59 -8.46 -3.51
CA GLU A 232 8.63 -8.57 -4.54
C GLU A 232 8.97 -10.01 -4.95
N GLU A 233 8.48 -10.99 -4.19
CA GLU A 233 8.65 -12.42 -4.46
C GLU A 233 7.45 -13.01 -5.23
N TYR A 234 6.39 -12.23 -5.46
CA TYR A 234 5.13 -12.71 -6.00
C TYR A 234 4.62 -11.88 -7.19
N CYS A 235 3.77 -12.51 -7.98
CA CYS A 235 3.11 -11.94 -9.15
C CYS A 235 1.59 -12.11 -9.06
N ILE A 236 0.85 -11.46 -9.96
CA ILE A 236 -0.62 -11.50 -9.99
C ILE A 236 -1.16 -12.93 -9.95
N ALA A 237 -0.58 -13.85 -10.73
CA ALA A 237 -1.01 -15.25 -10.81
C ALA A 237 -0.91 -16.02 -9.48
N HIS A 238 -0.11 -15.56 -8.52
CA HIS A 238 -0.09 -16.19 -7.19
C HIS A 238 -1.41 -15.99 -6.44
N ILE A 239 -2.09 -14.87 -6.69
CA ILE A 239 -3.35 -14.49 -6.03
C ILE A 239 -4.54 -14.76 -6.96
N LEU A 240 -4.56 -14.21 -8.18
CA LEU A 240 -5.66 -14.36 -9.14
C LEU A 240 -5.35 -15.50 -10.13
N ARG A 241 -6.17 -16.54 -10.17
CA ARG A 241 -5.92 -17.74 -11.00
C ARG A 241 -7.07 -18.10 -11.92
N THR A 242 -8.29 -17.79 -11.50
CA THR A 242 -9.50 -18.10 -12.28
C THR A 242 -10.33 -16.85 -12.55
N PRO A 243 -10.94 -16.71 -13.74
CA PRO A 243 -11.93 -15.66 -13.98
C PRO A 243 -12.99 -15.61 -12.88
N GLY A 244 -13.22 -14.43 -12.34
CA GLY A 244 -14.07 -14.22 -11.16
C GLY A 244 -13.30 -14.07 -9.85
N ASP A 245 -12.02 -14.46 -9.78
CA ASP A 245 -11.17 -14.19 -8.62
C ASP A 245 -11.09 -12.67 -8.39
N VAL A 246 -11.09 -12.27 -7.11
CA VAL A 246 -10.93 -10.89 -6.69
C VAL A 246 -9.87 -10.81 -5.61
N MET A 247 -9.01 -9.79 -5.70
CA MET A 247 -8.09 -9.40 -4.64
C MET A 247 -8.30 -7.93 -4.29
N GLY A 248 -7.96 -7.56 -3.06
CA GLY A 248 -7.99 -6.17 -2.61
C GLY A 248 -6.65 -5.49 -2.86
N TYR A 249 -6.69 -4.18 -3.07
CA TYR A 249 -5.53 -3.29 -2.96
C TYR A 249 -5.90 -2.12 -2.05
N HIS A 250 -5.16 -1.99 -0.96
CA HIS A 250 -5.29 -0.94 0.04
C HIS A 250 -4.12 0.02 -0.13
N TYR A 251 -4.42 1.26 -0.49
CA TYR A 251 -3.44 2.33 -0.68
C TYR A 251 -3.69 3.45 0.32
N ASP A 252 -2.61 4.01 0.86
CA ASP A 252 -2.64 4.99 1.93
C ASP A 252 -3.29 4.43 3.21
N PHE A 253 -2.46 4.00 4.16
CA PHE A 253 -2.96 3.45 5.42
C PHE A 253 -3.53 4.53 6.37
N GLY A 254 -3.23 5.81 6.12
CA GLY A 254 -3.84 6.93 6.84
C GLY A 254 -5.26 7.20 6.32
N ASP A 255 -5.38 7.47 5.02
CA ASP A 255 -6.65 7.88 4.41
C ASP A 255 -7.55 6.72 3.99
N ASN A 256 -6.97 5.57 3.67
CA ASN A 256 -7.63 4.32 3.29
C ASN A 256 -8.37 4.39 1.94
N TRP A 257 -7.61 4.31 0.86
CA TRP A 257 -8.12 3.98 -0.47
C TRP A 257 -8.25 2.47 -0.65
N PHE A 258 -9.48 1.99 -0.82
CA PHE A 258 -9.77 0.59 -1.09
C PHE A 258 -10.05 0.41 -2.57
N VAL A 259 -9.47 -0.63 -3.16
CA VAL A 259 -9.60 -0.99 -4.57
C VAL A 259 -9.88 -2.48 -4.67
N ASP A 260 -10.92 -2.85 -5.43
CA ASP A 260 -11.20 -4.24 -5.81
C ASP A 260 -10.56 -4.53 -7.17
N ILE A 261 -9.80 -5.61 -7.28
CA ILE A 261 -9.17 -6.06 -8.53
C ILE A 261 -9.73 -7.42 -8.89
N LYS A 262 -10.62 -7.44 -9.89
CA LYS A 262 -11.26 -8.65 -10.41
C LYS A 262 -10.55 -9.14 -11.67
N LEU A 263 -10.25 -10.43 -11.71
CA LEU A 263 -9.85 -11.10 -12.94
C LEU A 263 -11.09 -11.40 -13.80
N GLU A 264 -11.27 -10.71 -14.93
CA GLU A 264 -12.40 -10.94 -15.82
C GLU A 264 -12.12 -12.08 -16.81
N GLU A 265 -10.93 -12.07 -17.43
CA GLU A 265 -10.59 -12.98 -18.52
C GLU A 265 -9.12 -13.37 -18.47
N ILE A 266 -8.80 -14.55 -19.01
CA ILE A 266 -7.44 -15.02 -19.22
C ILE A 266 -7.31 -15.45 -20.69
N ALA A 267 -6.58 -14.67 -21.49
CA ALA A 267 -6.33 -14.98 -22.90
C ALA A 267 -5.56 -16.29 -23.05
N SER A 268 -5.63 -16.97 -24.18
CA SER A 268 -4.78 -18.15 -24.42
C SER A 268 -3.31 -17.77 -24.46
N LYS A 269 -2.41 -18.72 -24.24
CA LYS A 269 -0.97 -18.48 -24.30
C LYS A 269 -0.53 -17.92 -25.67
N ASP A 270 -1.12 -18.40 -26.76
CA ASP A 270 -0.76 -17.99 -28.12
C ASP A 270 -1.22 -16.57 -28.46
N GLU A 271 -2.31 -16.10 -27.84
CA GLU A 271 -2.80 -14.73 -27.99
C GLU A 271 -2.08 -13.74 -27.06
N SER A 272 -1.33 -14.25 -26.09
CA SER A 272 -0.71 -13.44 -25.04
C SER A 272 0.61 -12.85 -25.49
N ASN A 273 0.81 -11.57 -25.19
CA ASN A 273 2.07 -10.86 -25.49
C ASN A 273 2.70 -10.21 -24.25
N GLY A 274 2.05 -10.34 -23.09
CA GLY A 274 2.44 -9.75 -21.83
C GLY A 274 2.33 -8.24 -21.79
N ALA A 275 1.91 -7.58 -22.87
CA ALA A 275 1.90 -6.13 -22.93
C ALA A 275 0.78 -5.54 -22.08
N VAL A 276 1.14 -4.49 -21.34
CA VAL A 276 0.21 -3.67 -20.57
C VAL A 276 -0.60 -2.79 -21.54
N ALA A 277 -1.91 -2.78 -21.36
CA ALA A 277 -2.80 -1.85 -22.06
C ALA A 277 -3.92 -1.38 -21.14
N VAL A 278 -4.14 -0.07 -21.07
CA VAL A 278 -5.36 0.49 -20.47
C VAL A 278 -6.45 0.46 -21.54
N LEU A 279 -7.47 -0.35 -21.31
CA LEU A 279 -8.51 -0.63 -22.29
C LEU A 279 -9.63 0.41 -22.21
N ASP A 280 -10.13 0.66 -21.00
CA ASP A 280 -11.29 1.52 -20.76
C ASP A 280 -11.39 1.96 -19.29
N GLY A 281 -12.34 2.83 -18.96
CA GLY A 281 -12.62 3.25 -17.59
C GLY A 281 -13.74 4.28 -17.45
N ALA A 282 -14.12 4.57 -16.20
CA ALA A 282 -15.02 5.65 -15.83
C ALA A 282 -14.64 6.26 -14.48
N GLY A 283 -15.06 7.50 -14.23
CA GLY A 283 -14.70 8.26 -13.04
C GLY A 283 -13.40 9.03 -13.22
N GLY A 284 -13.37 10.25 -12.68
CA GLY A 284 -12.26 11.18 -12.85
C GLY A 284 -10.98 10.79 -12.11
N ILE A 285 -10.04 11.74 -12.07
CA ILE A 285 -8.83 11.63 -11.26
C ILE A 285 -9.18 11.71 -9.76
N LEU A 286 -8.52 10.89 -8.96
CA LEU A 286 -8.69 10.89 -7.51
C LEU A 286 -7.65 11.82 -6.88
N PRO A 287 -7.99 12.49 -5.77
CA PRO A 287 -7.01 13.30 -5.07
C PRO A 287 -6.05 12.39 -4.29
N ASP A 288 -4.77 12.75 -4.26
CA ASP A 288 -3.72 12.09 -3.47
C ASP A 288 -3.22 13.09 -2.43
N GLY A 289 -3.68 13.01 -1.19
CA GLY A 289 -3.40 14.02 -0.16
C GLY A 289 -4.11 13.68 1.14
N GLU A 290 -4.21 14.64 2.05
CA GLU A 290 -4.62 14.39 3.44
C GLU A 290 -6.14 14.41 3.66
N LEU A 291 -6.67 13.45 4.40
CA LEU A 291 -8.06 13.34 4.88
C LEU A 291 -9.11 13.20 3.76
N ILE A 292 -8.77 12.47 2.70
CA ILE A 292 -9.53 12.37 1.46
C ILE A 292 -9.68 10.95 0.91
N GLY A 293 -9.46 9.91 1.70
CA GLY A 293 -9.65 8.52 1.27
C GLY A 293 -11.08 8.12 0.89
N THR A 294 -11.30 6.84 0.60
CA THR A 294 -12.50 6.31 -0.09
C THR A 294 -13.82 6.88 0.43
N PHE A 295 -14.06 6.78 1.74
CA PHE A 295 -15.32 7.20 2.36
C PHE A 295 -15.46 8.73 2.42
N ALA A 296 -14.37 9.44 2.67
CA ALA A 296 -14.35 10.90 2.72
C ALA A 296 -14.62 11.48 1.32
N TRP A 297 -14.00 10.91 0.28
CA TRP A 297 -14.26 11.32 -1.09
C TRP A 297 -15.68 10.96 -1.56
N ALA A 298 -16.18 9.77 -1.24
CA ALA A 298 -17.57 9.41 -1.52
C ALA A 298 -18.57 10.42 -0.91
N ASP A 299 -18.37 10.79 0.36
CA ASP A 299 -19.18 11.82 1.01
C ASP A 299 -19.05 13.20 0.34
N ARG A 300 -17.83 13.57 -0.04
CA ARG A 300 -17.54 14.81 -0.79
C ARG A 300 -18.32 14.87 -2.11
N LEU A 301 -18.35 13.77 -2.86
CA LEU A 301 -19.08 13.67 -4.11
C LEU A 301 -20.61 13.73 -3.89
N ARG A 302 -21.11 13.06 -2.83
CA ARG A 302 -22.54 13.15 -2.43
C ARG A 302 -22.94 14.58 -2.09
N GLN A 303 -22.09 15.33 -1.40
CA GLN A 303 -22.33 16.74 -1.10
C GLN A 303 -22.26 17.61 -2.36
N ALA A 304 -21.26 17.39 -3.22
CA ALA A 304 -21.07 18.14 -4.46
C ALA A 304 -22.28 18.02 -5.40
N ALA A 305 -22.91 16.85 -5.48
CA ALA A 305 -24.12 16.64 -6.27
C ALA A 305 -25.35 17.43 -5.77
N ARG A 306 -25.33 17.89 -4.51
CA ARG A 306 -26.46 18.58 -3.86
C ARG A 306 -26.27 20.09 -3.74
N SER A 307 -25.06 20.62 -3.96
CA SER A 307 -24.75 22.03 -3.71
C SER A 307 -23.58 22.54 -4.56
N PRO A 308 -23.74 23.66 -5.30
CA PRO A 308 -22.64 24.32 -5.99
C PRO A 308 -21.49 24.71 -5.05
N THR A 309 -21.78 25.11 -3.81
CA THR A 309 -20.75 25.42 -2.81
C THR A 309 -19.94 24.16 -2.44
N ALA A 310 -20.60 23.03 -2.22
CA ALA A 310 -19.92 21.77 -1.97
C ALA A 310 -19.13 21.28 -3.19
N LYS A 311 -19.64 21.52 -4.41
CA LYS A 311 -18.94 21.22 -5.66
C LYS A 311 -17.64 22.02 -5.78
N ARG A 312 -17.69 23.35 -5.56
CA ARG A 312 -16.49 24.21 -5.49
C ARG A 312 -15.49 23.70 -4.47
N LYS A 313 -15.96 23.26 -3.29
CA LYS A 313 -15.10 22.68 -2.25
C LYS A 313 -14.46 21.35 -2.69
N ALA A 314 -15.19 20.48 -3.40
CA ALA A 314 -14.66 19.22 -3.93
C ALA A 314 -13.58 19.49 -4.98
N VAL A 315 -13.83 20.42 -5.90
CA VAL A 315 -12.84 20.86 -6.91
C VAL A 315 -11.61 21.46 -6.24
N SER A 316 -11.76 22.35 -5.26
CA SER A 316 -10.62 22.93 -4.53
C SER A 316 -9.73 21.85 -3.93
N THR A 317 -10.33 20.91 -3.19
CA THR A 317 -9.58 19.80 -2.59
C THR A 317 -8.90 18.91 -3.60
N LEU A 318 -9.52 18.66 -4.76
CA LEU A 318 -8.87 17.90 -5.82
C LEU A 318 -7.60 18.62 -6.31
N PHE A 319 -7.68 19.92 -6.57
CA PHE A 319 -6.55 20.69 -7.09
C PHE A 319 -5.50 21.11 -6.05
N GLU A 320 -5.83 21.01 -4.76
CA GLU A 320 -4.89 21.14 -3.64
C GLU A 320 -4.16 19.82 -3.33
N ALA A 321 -4.62 18.70 -3.88
CA ALA A 321 -3.99 17.40 -3.67
C ALA A 321 -2.58 17.33 -4.27
N THR A 322 -1.74 16.49 -3.68
CA THR A 322 -0.32 16.35 -3.99
C THR A 322 -0.08 16.02 -5.46
N ASN A 323 -0.88 15.13 -6.05
CA ASN A 323 -0.75 14.73 -7.44
C ASN A 323 -0.98 15.89 -8.43
N LEU A 324 -2.00 16.73 -8.22
CA LEU A 324 -2.28 17.86 -9.10
C LEU A 324 -1.36 19.04 -8.86
N THR A 325 -0.98 19.30 -7.60
CA THR A 325 -0.03 20.37 -7.26
C THR A 325 1.36 20.09 -7.83
N GLN A 326 1.88 18.87 -7.70
CA GLN A 326 3.16 18.47 -8.30
C GLN A 326 3.14 18.52 -9.83
N ALA A 327 2.00 18.24 -10.44
CA ALA A 327 1.81 18.38 -11.89
C ALA A 327 1.64 19.84 -12.35
N GLY A 328 1.70 20.82 -11.44
CA GLY A 328 1.52 22.24 -11.74
C GLY A 328 0.12 22.60 -12.24
N LYS A 329 -0.88 21.75 -11.94
CA LYS A 329 -2.26 21.95 -12.39
C LYS A 329 -2.94 22.99 -11.50
N ARG A 330 -3.67 23.91 -12.14
CA ARG A 330 -4.45 24.95 -11.46
C ARG A 330 -5.93 24.62 -11.51
N PRO A 331 -6.71 25.03 -10.49
CA PRO A 331 -8.16 24.90 -10.53
C PRO A 331 -8.76 25.50 -11.82
N PRO A 332 -9.87 24.93 -12.33
CA PRO A 332 -10.55 25.46 -13.50
C PRO A 332 -11.12 26.85 -13.21
N ALA A 333 -11.19 27.71 -14.24
CA ALA A 333 -11.78 29.05 -14.12
C ALA A 333 -13.25 29.03 -13.67
N ASN A 334 -13.99 27.98 -14.05
CA ASN A 334 -15.36 27.74 -13.61
C ASN A 334 -15.46 26.37 -12.91
N PRO A 335 -15.32 26.30 -11.58
CA PRO A 335 -15.42 25.05 -10.84
C PRO A 335 -16.84 24.46 -10.83
N ASP A 336 -17.89 25.28 -11.01
CA ASP A 336 -19.26 24.80 -11.05
C ASP A 336 -19.54 23.96 -12.32
N ALA A 337 -18.77 24.19 -13.39
CA ALA A 337 -18.82 23.42 -14.63
C ALA A 337 -17.86 22.21 -14.65
N PHE A 338 -16.99 22.04 -13.65
CA PHE A 338 -16.03 20.94 -13.62
C PHE A 338 -16.75 19.58 -13.50
N ASP A 339 -16.33 18.59 -14.27
CA ASP A 339 -16.85 17.24 -14.20
C ASP A 339 -15.90 16.36 -13.37
N LEU A 340 -16.37 15.95 -12.18
CA LEU A 340 -15.62 15.10 -11.24
C LEU A 340 -15.57 13.62 -11.68
N ASP A 341 -16.38 13.24 -12.68
CA ASP A 341 -16.50 11.89 -13.21
C ASP A 341 -15.85 11.71 -14.59
N ALA A 342 -15.33 12.79 -15.18
CA ALA A 342 -14.69 12.77 -16.50
C ALA A 342 -13.39 11.95 -16.50
N PHE A 343 -13.40 10.82 -17.20
CA PHE A 343 -12.24 9.96 -17.38
C PHE A 343 -11.41 10.36 -18.61
N ASP A 344 -10.11 10.64 -18.41
CA ASP A 344 -9.14 10.89 -19.49
C ASP A 344 -8.37 9.60 -19.83
N LEU A 345 -8.95 8.76 -20.70
CA LEU A 345 -8.34 7.49 -21.12
C LEU A 345 -6.94 7.67 -21.72
N GLU A 346 -6.76 8.68 -22.58
CA GLU A 346 -5.49 8.92 -23.25
C GLU A 346 -4.44 9.47 -22.28
N GLY A 347 -4.83 10.34 -21.35
CA GLY A 347 -3.99 10.77 -20.24
C GLY A 347 -3.54 9.63 -19.35
N THR A 348 -4.47 8.74 -18.97
CA THR A 348 -4.15 7.56 -18.17
C THR A 348 -3.22 6.59 -18.92
N ARG A 349 -3.44 6.37 -20.22
CA ARG A 349 -2.52 5.57 -21.06
C ARG A 349 -1.11 6.16 -21.08
N ARG A 350 -0.98 7.48 -21.20
CA ARG A 350 0.33 8.16 -21.13
C ARG A 350 0.96 8.01 -19.76
N ALA A 351 0.20 8.23 -18.67
CA ALA A 351 0.71 8.12 -17.30
C ALA A 351 1.25 6.71 -16.99
N VAL A 352 0.53 5.65 -17.37
CA VAL A 352 1.00 4.26 -17.22
C VAL A 352 2.25 4.01 -18.07
N ARG A 353 2.27 4.49 -19.32
CA ARG A 353 3.45 4.35 -20.21
C ARG A 353 4.68 5.07 -19.64
N ASP A 354 4.53 6.26 -19.09
CA ASP A 354 5.63 7.02 -18.49
C ASP A 354 6.10 6.39 -17.18
N ALA A 355 5.18 5.83 -16.39
CA ALA A 355 5.53 5.04 -15.22
C ALA A 355 6.36 3.82 -15.61
N LEU A 356 5.94 3.02 -16.60
CA LEU A 356 6.67 1.84 -17.08
C LEU A 356 8.08 2.14 -17.58
N ASP A 357 8.29 3.30 -18.20
CA ASP A 357 9.60 3.75 -18.65
C ASP A 357 10.45 4.32 -17.50
N SER A 358 9.85 4.89 -16.47
CA SER A 358 10.62 5.43 -15.33
C SER A 358 11.29 4.35 -14.47
N LYS A 359 12.24 4.75 -13.62
CA LYS A 359 12.86 3.87 -12.62
C LYS A 359 11.85 3.37 -11.59
N ALA A 360 12.06 2.15 -11.09
CA ALA A 360 11.33 1.63 -9.95
C ALA A 360 11.44 2.57 -8.74
N SER A 361 10.33 2.75 -8.04
CA SER A 361 10.31 3.46 -6.76
C SER A 361 11.16 2.75 -5.70
N LEU A 362 11.55 3.47 -4.64
CA LEU A 362 12.34 2.94 -3.54
C LEU A 362 11.50 2.96 -2.25
N PRO A 363 10.77 1.87 -1.91
CA PRO A 363 9.92 1.85 -0.72
C PRO A 363 10.66 2.13 0.60
N TYR A 364 11.94 1.76 0.67
CA TYR A 364 12.78 2.05 1.84
C TYR A 364 13.23 3.50 1.94
N ALA A 365 12.90 4.33 0.96
CA ALA A 365 13.14 5.75 0.93
C ALA A 365 11.94 6.45 0.27
N SER A 366 10.76 6.16 0.82
CA SER A 366 9.48 6.72 0.39
C SER A 366 9.47 8.23 0.43
N LYS A 367 8.68 8.79 -0.47
CA LYS A 367 8.46 10.21 -0.63
C LYS A 367 7.70 10.76 0.58
N LYS A 368 8.13 11.91 1.11
CA LYS A 368 7.47 12.58 2.25
C LYS A 368 7.64 14.09 2.21
N PHE A 369 6.68 14.79 2.80
CA PHE A 369 6.81 16.22 3.04
C PHE A 369 7.64 16.47 4.29
N VAL A 370 8.60 17.38 4.18
CA VAL A 370 9.48 17.78 5.28
C VAL A 370 9.32 19.28 5.49
N SER A 371 8.89 19.64 6.70
CA SER A 371 8.80 21.03 7.18
C SER A 371 9.72 21.19 8.38
N PRO A 372 11.00 21.57 8.19
CA PRO A 372 11.95 21.65 9.28
C PRO A 372 11.55 22.71 10.31
N ILE A 373 11.80 22.43 11.58
CA ILE A 373 11.64 23.40 12.66
C ILE A 373 12.89 24.31 12.68
N GLY A 374 12.69 25.62 12.64
CA GLY A 374 13.76 26.62 12.59
C GLY A 374 14.22 26.96 11.17
N ALA A 375 15.46 27.43 11.03
CA ALA A 375 16.09 27.76 9.74
C ALA A 375 17.36 26.91 9.55
N PRO A 376 17.25 25.58 9.45
CA PRO A 376 18.42 24.72 9.29
C PRO A 376 19.10 24.99 7.95
N THR A 377 20.43 24.89 7.93
CA THR A 377 21.21 24.94 6.68
C THR A 377 21.00 23.64 5.90
N HIS A 378 21.18 23.70 4.57
CA HIS A 378 21.11 22.50 3.72
C HIS A 378 22.06 21.38 4.19
N GLU A 379 23.28 21.73 4.63
CA GLU A 379 24.23 20.78 5.21
C GLU A 379 23.69 20.10 6.48
N SER A 380 23.08 20.85 7.39
CA SER A 380 22.49 20.28 8.61
C SER A 380 21.31 19.36 8.32
N MET A 381 20.53 19.64 7.26
CA MET A 381 19.43 18.78 6.84
C MET A 381 19.92 17.47 6.22
N LEU A 382 21.12 17.47 5.63
CA LEU A 382 21.78 16.30 5.07
C LEU A 382 22.76 15.63 6.05
N SER A 383 22.74 15.99 7.34
CA SER A 383 23.44 15.19 8.34
C SER A 383 22.82 13.80 8.44
N ASP A 384 23.63 12.82 8.82
CA ASP A 384 23.20 11.44 8.94
C ASP A 384 22.08 11.29 9.98
N GLU A 385 22.17 12.04 11.08
CA GLU A 385 21.19 12.07 12.15
C GLU A 385 19.85 12.66 11.67
N ALA A 386 19.90 13.76 10.91
CA ALA A 386 18.71 14.42 10.43
C ALA A 386 17.98 13.54 9.40
N VAL A 387 18.72 12.88 8.50
CA VAL A 387 18.15 11.93 7.54
C VAL A 387 17.62 10.69 8.26
N LYS A 388 18.34 10.15 9.24
CA LYS A 388 17.88 9.01 10.04
C LYS A 388 16.57 9.30 10.76
N LEU A 389 16.40 10.50 11.28
CA LEU A 389 15.14 10.90 11.92
C LEU A 389 13.97 10.96 10.93
N ARG A 390 14.20 11.40 9.68
CA ARG A 390 13.14 11.56 8.67
C ARG A 390 12.84 10.28 7.88
N LEU A 391 13.86 9.48 7.56
CA LEU A 391 13.75 8.28 6.75
C LEU A 391 13.80 6.98 7.57
N GLY A 392 14.10 7.05 8.87
CA GLY A 392 14.34 5.85 9.66
C GLY A 392 15.60 5.07 9.23
N MET A 393 16.48 5.67 8.42
CA MET A 393 17.72 5.05 7.96
C MET A 393 18.85 6.06 7.77
N SER A 394 20.09 5.60 7.95
CA SER A 394 21.28 6.42 7.71
C SER A 394 21.50 6.66 6.22
N LEU A 395 22.07 7.82 5.87
CA LEU A 395 22.55 8.07 4.50
C LEU A 395 23.58 7.03 4.06
N LYS A 396 24.36 6.48 4.99
CA LYS A 396 25.37 5.45 4.73
C LYS A 396 24.75 4.11 4.38
N ASP A 397 23.51 3.87 4.82
CA ASP A 397 22.75 2.66 4.51
C ASP A 397 22.10 2.72 3.12
N MET A 398 22.10 3.91 2.47
CA MET A 398 21.59 4.05 1.12
C MET A 398 22.39 3.18 0.15
N LYS A 399 21.66 2.39 -0.64
CA LYS A 399 22.26 1.48 -1.62
C LYS A 399 23.05 2.26 -2.66
N LYS A 400 24.24 1.75 -3.03
CA LYS A 400 25.08 2.33 -4.09
C LYS A 400 24.25 2.63 -5.35
N GLY A 401 24.41 3.84 -5.88
CA GLY A 401 23.72 4.30 -7.09
C GLY A 401 22.31 4.88 -6.82
N THR A 402 21.96 5.13 -5.57
CA THR A 402 20.77 5.88 -5.15
C THR A 402 21.17 7.22 -4.53
N ALA A 403 20.24 8.18 -4.50
CA ALA A 403 20.43 9.50 -3.90
C ALA A 403 19.11 9.99 -3.27
N LEU A 404 19.18 10.99 -2.39
CA LEU A 404 18.00 11.73 -1.97
C LEU A 404 17.75 12.90 -2.92
N ALA A 405 16.52 12.99 -3.42
CA ALA A 405 16.02 14.13 -4.15
C ALA A 405 15.15 14.97 -3.22
N GLN A 406 15.34 16.28 -3.25
CA GLN A 406 14.52 17.25 -2.53
C GLN A 406 13.95 18.25 -3.53
N VAL A 407 12.62 18.40 -3.52
CA VAL A 407 11.89 19.33 -4.39
C VAL A 407 11.16 20.35 -3.53
N PRO A 408 11.48 21.65 -3.61
CA PRO A 408 10.75 22.68 -2.87
C PRO A 408 9.26 22.68 -3.23
N VAL A 409 8.41 22.74 -2.21
CA VAL A 409 6.95 22.84 -2.34
C VAL A 409 6.48 24.22 -1.90
N SER A 410 7.09 24.78 -0.86
CA SER A 410 6.88 26.14 -0.37
C SER A 410 8.17 26.67 0.29
N ASP A 411 8.15 27.92 0.78
CA ASP A 411 9.31 28.56 1.43
C ASP A 411 9.89 27.77 2.60
N ARG A 412 9.09 26.90 3.24
CA ARG A 412 9.50 26.11 4.43
C ARG A 412 9.29 24.61 4.29
N THR A 413 8.74 24.14 3.17
CA THR A 413 8.41 22.73 2.98
C THR A 413 8.99 22.23 1.67
N PHE A 414 9.62 21.06 1.72
CA PHE A 414 10.07 20.35 0.53
C PHE A 414 9.58 18.91 0.57
N LEU A 415 9.51 18.32 -0.61
CA LEU A 415 9.25 16.91 -0.81
C LEU A 415 10.59 16.20 -0.90
N GLU A 416 10.82 15.21 -0.05
CA GLU A 416 12.04 14.40 -0.04
C GLU A 416 11.72 12.98 -0.47
N GLU A 417 12.55 12.38 -1.34
CA GLU A 417 12.46 10.97 -1.67
C GLU A 417 13.82 10.35 -2.02
N GLY A 418 13.95 9.04 -1.86
CA GLY A 418 15.05 8.31 -2.47
C GLY A 418 14.79 8.03 -3.96
N VAL A 419 15.77 8.34 -4.79
CA VAL A 419 15.74 8.06 -6.24
C VAL A 419 16.88 7.16 -6.67
N SER A 420 16.60 6.31 -7.66
CA SER A 420 17.62 5.53 -8.34
C SER A 420 18.28 6.35 -9.44
N VAL A 421 19.57 6.70 -9.25
CA VAL A 421 20.33 7.52 -10.20
C VAL A 421 21.12 6.65 -11.17
N GLY A 422 21.93 5.73 -10.63
CA GLY A 422 22.74 4.78 -11.41
C GLY A 422 22.41 3.32 -11.15
N ARG A 423 21.62 3.04 -10.10
CA ARG A 423 21.26 1.67 -9.72
C ARG A 423 20.30 1.09 -10.76
N LYS A 424 20.60 -0.14 -11.19
CA LYS A 424 19.74 -0.88 -12.10
C LYS A 424 18.54 -1.44 -11.35
N ASP A 425 17.40 -1.46 -12.02
CA ASP A 425 16.21 -2.09 -11.46
C ASP A 425 16.43 -3.60 -11.44
N ASN A 426 15.82 -4.26 -10.44
CA ASN A 426 15.87 -5.72 -10.34
C ASN A 426 15.06 -6.31 -11.51
N PRO A 427 15.66 -7.15 -12.38
CA PRO A 427 14.94 -7.75 -13.50
C PRO A 427 13.74 -8.62 -13.07
N GLY A 428 13.73 -9.16 -11.84
CA GLY A 428 12.57 -9.89 -11.31
C GLY A 428 11.44 -8.99 -10.77
N ASN A 429 11.68 -7.68 -10.63
CA ASN A 429 10.73 -6.70 -10.10
C ASN A 429 10.68 -5.45 -10.99
N THR A 430 10.69 -5.67 -12.30
CA THR A 430 10.57 -4.62 -13.30
C THR A 430 9.83 -5.17 -14.51
N ALA A 431 9.61 -4.33 -15.51
CA ALA A 431 8.90 -4.67 -16.73
C ALA A 431 9.57 -4.03 -17.94
N CYS A 432 9.14 -4.43 -19.13
CA CYS A 432 9.61 -3.82 -20.37
C CYS A 432 9.25 -2.33 -20.38
N ALA A 433 10.24 -1.46 -20.55
CA ALA A 433 10.03 0.00 -20.60
C ALA A 433 9.14 0.46 -21.77
N ASN A 434 8.98 -0.37 -22.81
CA ASN A 434 8.15 -0.06 -23.96
C ASN A 434 6.70 -0.55 -23.82
N CYS A 435 6.51 -1.80 -23.38
CA CYS A 435 5.21 -2.47 -23.43
C CYS A 435 4.73 -3.02 -22.08
N GLY A 436 5.55 -3.00 -21.03
CA GLY A 436 5.18 -3.52 -19.71
C GLY A 436 5.19 -5.04 -19.54
N SER A 437 5.57 -5.81 -20.55
CA SER A 437 5.76 -7.26 -20.39
C SER A 437 6.88 -7.58 -19.38
N PRO A 438 6.66 -8.50 -18.43
CA PRO A 438 7.68 -8.94 -17.46
C PRO A 438 8.58 -10.07 -18.02
N SER A 439 8.29 -10.60 -19.22
CA SER A 439 8.96 -11.77 -19.77
C SER A 439 10.26 -11.43 -20.50
N ASP A 440 11.25 -12.31 -20.40
CA ASP A 440 12.51 -12.29 -21.18
C ASP A 440 13.27 -10.95 -21.19
N LEU A 441 13.26 -10.27 -20.05
CA LEU A 441 13.80 -8.92 -19.92
C LEU A 441 15.31 -8.87 -20.12
N LYS A 442 15.73 -8.06 -21.09
CA LYS A 442 17.14 -7.76 -21.38
C LYS A 442 17.40 -6.27 -21.19
N ALA A 443 18.45 -5.96 -20.42
CA ALA A 443 18.87 -4.59 -20.20
C ALA A 443 19.39 -3.95 -21.50
N CYS A 444 19.19 -2.63 -21.64
CA CYS A 444 19.79 -1.84 -22.71
C CYS A 444 21.31 -2.05 -22.74
N ALA A 445 21.87 -2.51 -23.86
CA ALA A 445 23.31 -2.74 -23.96
C ALA A 445 24.15 -1.47 -23.81
N ALA A 446 23.58 -0.28 -24.04
CA ALA A 446 24.30 0.99 -23.93
C ALA A 446 24.38 1.48 -22.46
N CYS A 447 23.25 1.80 -21.84
CA CYS A 447 23.20 2.35 -20.49
C CYS A 447 22.99 1.30 -19.39
N GLY A 448 22.37 0.16 -19.71
CA GLY A 448 21.97 -0.86 -18.73
C GLY A 448 20.83 -0.46 -17.80
N GLN A 449 20.18 0.69 -18.03
CA GLN A 449 19.22 1.30 -17.09
C GLN A 449 17.74 0.97 -17.36
N ARG A 450 17.40 0.51 -18.57
CA ARG A 450 16.05 0.10 -19.00
C ARG A 450 16.04 -1.35 -19.47
N TYR A 451 14.91 -2.04 -19.31
CA TYR A 451 14.74 -3.43 -19.73
C TYR A 451 13.73 -3.57 -20.88
N TYR A 452 13.94 -4.58 -21.72
CA TYR A 452 13.09 -4.87 -22.87
C TYR A 452 12.86 -6.36 -23.02
N CYS A 453 11.62 -6.78 -23.26
CA CYS A 453 11.29 -8.17 -23.56
C CYS A 453 11.78 -8.61 -24.96
N SER A 454 12.03 -7.65 -25.86
CA SER A 454 12.47 -7.95 -27.23
C SER A 454 13.27 -6.81 -27.86
N LYS A 455 14.04 -7.14 -28.90
CA LYS A 455 14.72 -6.15 -29.75
C LYS A 455 13.74 -5.20 -30.44
N ALA A 456 12.53 -5.67 -30.76
CA ALA A 456 11.49 -4.85 -31.37
C ALA A 456 11.04 -3.75 -30.39
N CYS A 457 10.73 -4.13 -29.15
CA CYS A 457 10.40 -3.17 -28.10
C CYS A 457 11.54 -2.17 -27.83
N GLN A 458 12.79 -2.63 -27.80
CA GLN A 458 13.93 -1.73 -27.66
C GLN A 458 14.03 -0.74 -28.82
N LYS A 459 13.86 -1.18 -30.06
CA LYS A 459 13.90 -0.29 -31.25
C LYS A 459 12.76 0.71 -31.26
N ALA A 460 11.55 0.29 -30.87
CA ALA A 460 10.39 1.17 -30.77
C ALA A 460 10.65 2.27 -29.73
N HIS A 461 11.02 1.87 -28.51
CA HIS A 461 11.31 2.82 -27.44
C HIS A 461 12.52 3.73 -27.76
N TRP A 462 13.53 3.20 -28.44
CA TRP A 462 14.68 3.99 -28.91
C TRP A 462 14.27 5.14 -29.82
N LYS A 463 13.34 4.91 -30.75
CA LYS A 463 12.85 5.93 -31.67
C LYS A 463 11.94 6.94 -30.98
N ASP A 464 11.15 6.48 -30.01
CA ASP A 464 10.18 7.29 -29.30
C ASP A 464 10.87 8.33 -28.38
N ARG A 465 11.72 7.88 -27.45
CA ARG A 465 12.38 8.76 -26.48
C ARG A 465 13.71 8.28 -25.89
N HIS A 466 13.98 6.97 -25.84
CA HIS A 466 15.18 6.49 -25.14
C HIS A 466 16.50 6.95 -25.79
N LYS A 467 16.51 7.28 -27.08
CA LYS A 467 17.74 7.77 -27.76
C LYS A 467 18.31 9.03 -27.10
N THR A 468 17.46 9.93 -26.63
CA THR A 468 17.90 11.19 -25.98
C THR A 468 18.21 10.99 -24.49
N GLU A 469 17.60 10.00 -23.85
CA GLU A 469 17.79 9.69 -22.43
C GLU A 469 18.95 8.72 -22.14
N CYS A 470 19.39 7.98 -23.16
CA CYS A 470 20.37 6.91 -22.97
C CYS A 470 21.78 7.47 -22.69
N ASP A 471 22.14 7.55 -21.42
CA ASP A 471 23.51 7.85 -20.99
C ASP A 471 24.40 6.59 -20.95
N ARG A 472 25.41 6.55 -21.82
CA ARG A 472 26.41 5.46 -21.86
C ARG A 472 27.33 5.45 -20.64
N SER A 473 27.50 6.58 -19.96
CA SER A 473 28.33 6.67 -18.75
C SER A 473 27.71 5.86 -17.60
N ALA A 474 26.39 5.71 -17.59
CA ALA A 474 25.63 4.98 -16.59
C ALA A 474 25.92 3.46 -16.55
N ARG A 475 26.57 2.88 -17.56
CA ARG A 475 26.98 1.46 -17.56
C ARG A 475 28.31 1.20 -16.85
N ARG A 476 29.16 2.22 -16.72
CA ARG A 476 30.55 2.11 -16.20
C ARG A 476 30.65 2.43 -14.69
N LYS A 477 29.58 2.87 -14.05
CA LYS A 477 29.46 3.15 -12.61
C LYS A 477 28.72 2.01 -11.91
#